data_AF-A0E6Q6-F1
#
_entry.id   AF-A0E6Q6-F1
#
_cell.length_a   1.000
_cell.length_b   1.000
_cell.length_c   1.000
_cell.angle_alpha   90.00
_cell.angle_beta   90.00
_cell.angle_gamma   90.00
#
_symmetry.space_group_name_H-M   'P 1'
#
loop_
_entity.id
_entity.type
_entity.pdbx_description
1 polymer ?
#
loop_
_entity_poly.entity_id
_entity_poly.type
_entity_poly.pdbx_seq_one_letter_code
_entity_poly.pdbx_strand_id
1 'polypeptide(L)'
;MKQDSKRHKTQYYKLSSELRQTLIHLICLKGKKIKQAAQQLNIKYSVAKSIFFYYRNNMIRNKQSAYLAKRCFYRTTTTKVIVYRIITQIAGEQVSSKIVHQTTTQISL
;
A
#
# COMPACT_ATOMS: atom_id res chain seq x y z
N MET A 1 23.10 -28.48 -33.77
CA MET A 1 23.56 -27.09 -33.55
C MET A 1 22.88 -26.57 -32.29
N LYS A 2 23.63 -26.37 -31.20
CA LYS A 2 23.09 -25.84 -29.94
C LYS A 2 23.02 -24.32 -30.06
N GLN A 3 21.82 -23.75 -29.98
CA GLN A 3 21.65 -22.30 -30.00
C GLN A 3 22.03 -21.75 -28.63
N ASP A 4 23.16 -21.04 -28.57
CA ASP A 4 23.57 -20.29 -27.39
C ASP A 4 22.57 -19.16 -27.13
N SER A 5 21.72 -19.34 -26.11
CA SER A 5 20.88 -18.27 -25.62
C SER A 5 21.79 -17.18 -25.03
N LYS A 6 22.04 -16.10 -25.78
CA LYS A 6 22.68 -14.88 -25.26
C LYS A 6 21.85 -14.41 -24.07
N ARG A 7 22.31 -14.70 -22.85
CA ARG A 7 21.75 -14.14 -21.62
C ARG A 7 21.94 -12.63 -21.69
N HIS A 8 20.90 -11.90 -22.09
CA HIS A 8 20.90 -10.45 -22.01
C HIS A 8 21.20 -10.07 -20.55
N LYS A 9 22.40 -9.52 -20.32
CA LYS A 9 22.83 -9.04 -19.02
C LYS A 9 21.85 -7.95 -18.61
N THR A 10 20.98 -8.23 -17.64
CA THR A 10 19.97 -7.28 -17.17
C THR A 10 20.69 -6.05 -16.66
N GLN A 11 20.69 -4.97 -17.45
CA GLN A 11 21.29 -3.72 -17.06
C GLN A 11 20.37 -3.06 -16.04
N TYR A 12 20.64 -3.31 -14.76
CA TYR A 12 19.94 -2.68 -13.64
C TYR A 12 20.29 -1.19 -13.64
N TYR A 13 19.55 -0.39 -14.40
CA TYR A 13 19.61 1.06 -14.27
C TYR A 13 19.12 1.43 -12.87
N LYS A 14 20.05 1.86 -12.01
CA LYS A 14 19.70 2.47 -10.73
C LYS A 14 19.01 3.81 -11.03
N LEU A 15 17.67 3.83 -10.96
CA LEU A 15 16.94 5.11 -10.94
C LEU A 15 17.38 5.92 -9.73
N SER A 16 17.47 7.24 -9.91
CA SER A 16 17.72 8.19 -8.82
C SER A 16 16.62 8.11 -7.76
N SER A 17 16.97 8.50 -6.54
CA SER A 17 16.03 8.52 -5.41
C SER A 17 14.83 9.44 -5.69
N GLU A 18 15.10 10.61 -6.27
CA GLU A 18 14.10 11.62 -6.64
C GLU A 18 13.05 11.07 -7.61
N LEU A 19 13.50 10.33 -8.64
CA LEU A 19 12.61 9.71 -9.61
C LEU A 19 11.70 8.65 -8.97
N ARG A 20 12.26 7.86 -8.03
CA ARG A 20 11.48 6.87 -7.28
C ARG A 20 10.43 7.57 -6.41
N GLN A 21 10.81 8.62 -5.69
CA GLN A 21 9.87 9.39 -4.85
C GLN A 21 8.77 10.03 -5.70
N THR A 22 9.12 10.60 -6.85
CA THR A 22 8.16 11.21 -7.77
C THR A 22 7.19 10.16 -8.32
N LEU A 23 7.68 8.97 -8.69
CA LEU A 23 6.84 7.86 -9.14
C LEU A 23 5.83 7.45 -8.05
N ILE A 24 6.29 7.29 -6.81
CA ILE A 24 5.42 6.95 -5.68
C ILE A 24 4.39 8.05 -5.42
N HIS A 25 4.80 9.33 -5.45
CA HIS A 25 3.88 10.46 -5.27
C HIS A 25 2.78 10.47 -6.34
N LEU A 26 3.11 10.23 -7.62
CA LEU A 26 2.11 10.15 -8.69
C LEU A 26 1.10 9.01 -8.47
N ILE A 27 1.55 7.87 -7.95
CA ILE A 27 0.69 6.70 -7.77
C ILE A 27 -0.16 6.82 -6.50
N CYS A 28 0.48 7.08 -5.35
CA CYS A 28 -0.19 7.07 -4.05
C CYS A 28 -1.01 8.33 -3.80
N LEU A 29 -0.44 9.51 -4.07
CA LEU A 29 -1.08 10.80 -3.73
C LEU A 29 -1.95 11.33 -4.87
N LYS A 30 -1.51 11.20 -6.12
CA LYS A 30 -2.30 11.64 -7.29
C LYS A 30 -3.20 10.56 -7.89
N GLY A 31 -3.20 9.34 -7.34
CA GLY A 31 -4.07 8.24 -7.77
C GLY A 31 -3.81 7.72 -9.19
N LYS A 32 -2.63 7.99 -9.78
CA LYS A 32 -2.35 7.56 -11.16
C LYS A 32 -2.08 6.06 -11.24
N LYS A 33 -2.51 5.45 -12.36
CA LYS A 33 -2.14 4.06 -12.66
C LYS A 33 -0.62 3.99 -12.86
N ILE A 34 0.01 2.91 -12.38
CA ILE A 34 1.47 2.69 -12.50
C ILE A 34 1.94 2.87 -13.95
N LYS A 35 1.18 2.37 -14.92
CA LYS A 35 1.49 2.51 -16.36
C LYS A 35 1.52 3.97 -16.81
N GLN A 36 0.57 4.78 -16.34
CA GLN A 36 0.50 6.21 -16.67
C GLN A 36 1.65 6.98 -16.01
N ALA A 37 1.92 6.73 -14.72
CA ALA A 37 3.04 7.37 -14.03
C ALA A 37 4.39 6.98 -14.65
N ALA A 38 4.55 5.74 -15.09
CA ALA A 38 5.74 5.27 -15.79
C ALA A 38 5.95 5.99 -17.13
N GLN A 39 4.88 6.16 -17.91
CA GLN A 39 4.92 6.93 -19.16
C GLN A 39 5.29 8.39 -18.91
N GLN A 40 4.74 9.02 -17.88
CA GLN A 40 5.04 10.42 -17.55
C GLN A 40 6.48 10.65 -17.12
N LEU A 41 7.10 9.68 -16.44
CA LEU A 41 8.48 9.75 -15.99
C LEU A 41 9.47 9.14 -16.98
N ASN A 42 8.99 8.73 -18.16
CA ASN A 42 9.78 8.09 -19.21
C ASN A 42 10.59 6.88 -18.72
N ILE A 43 9.95 6.05 -17.88
CA ILE A 43 10.55 4.84 -17.30
C ILE A 43 9.82 3.58 -17.80
N LYS A 44 10.57 2.48 -17.92
CA LYS A 44 9.97 1.18 -18.29
C LYS A 44 8.93 0.78 -17.25
N TYR A 45 7.76 0.34 -17.73
CA TYR A 45 6.68 -0.13 -16.86
C TYR A 45 7.11 -1.25 -15.89
N SER A 46 7.94 -2.19 -16.36
CA SER A 46 8.48 -3.27 -15.53
C SER A 46 9.27 -2.74 -14.33
N VAL A 47 10.07 -1.70 -14.54
CA VAL A 47 10.87 -1.06 -13.49
C VAL A 47 9.97 -0.30 -12.52
N ALA A 48 9.02 0.49 -13.04
CA ALA A 48 8.05 1.21 -12.22
C ALA A 48 7.23 0.27 -11.33
N LYS A 49 6.80 -0.87 -11.89
CA LYS A 49 6.10 -1.94 -11.16
C LYS A 49 6.97 -2.45 -10.01
N SER A 50 8.21 -2.87 -10.30
CA SER A 50 9.12 -3.37 -9.27
C SER A 50 9.37 -2.37 -8.14
N ILE A 51 9.58 -1.09 -8.46
CA ILE A 51 9.75 -0.01 -7.48
C ILE A 51 8.51 0.11 -6.58
N PHE A 52 7.33 0.15 -7.18
CA PHE A 52 6.08 0.30 -6.43
C PHE A 52 5.81 -0.90 -5.52
N PHE A 53 6.02 -2.13 -6.00
CA PHE A 53 5.85 -3.33 -5.18
C PHE A 53 6.83 -3.36 -4.01
N TYR A 54 8.10 -3.00 -4.24
CA TYR A 54 9.09 -2.87 -3.17
C TYR A 54 8.67 -1.85 -2.12
N TYR A 55 8.23 -0.65 -2.55
CA TYR A 55 7.73 0.40 -1.66
C TYR A 55 6.53 -0.08 -0.83
N ARG A 56 5.52 -0.68 -1.48
CA ARG A 56 4.33 -1.23 -0.81
C ARG A 56 4.70 -2.27 0.24
N ASN A 57 5.60 -3.19 -0.08
CA ASN A 57 6.01 -4.25 0.84
C ASN A 57 6.75 -3.69 2.06
N ASN A 58 7.60 -2.68 1.87
CA ASN A 58 8.28 -2.01 2.98
C ASN A 58 7.29 -1.23 3.86
N MET A 59 6.31 -0.53 3.28
CA MET A 59 5.27 0.14 4.05
C MET A 59 4.45 -0.84 4.90
N ILE A 60 4.08 -1.99 4.34
CA ILE A 60 3.36 -3.05 5.07
C ILE A 60 4.23 -3.61 6.20
N ARG A 61 5.49 -3.95 5.92
CA ARG A 61 6.43 -4.49 6.92
C ARG A 61 6.65 -3.53 8.08
N ASN A 62 6.88 -2.24 7.79
CA ASN A 62 7.12 -1.22 8.82
C ASN A 62 5.88 -0.96 9.68
N LYS A 63 4.67 -1.17 9.13
CA LYS A 63 3.44 -1.10 9.92
C LYS A 63 3.18 -2.37 10.75
N GLN A 64 3.50 -3.54 10.21
CA GLN A 64 3.35 -4.81 10.93
C GLN A 64 4.26 -4.90 12.16
N SER A 65 5.52 -4.45 12.05
CA SER A 65 6.42 -4.40 13.21
C SER A 65 5.90 -3.50 14.33
N ALA A 66 5.25 -2.38 13.99
CA ALA A 66 4.63 -1.49 14.96
C ALA A 66 3.36 -2.08 15.62
N TYR A 67 2.61 -2.93 14.90
CA TYR A 67 1.38 -3.53 15.41
C TYR A 67 1.64 -4.72 16.35
N LEU A 68 2.64 -5.55 16.02
CA LEU A 68 3.02 -6.71 16.85
C LEU A 68 3.60 -6.32 18.22
N ALA A 69 4.08 -5.09 18.38
CA ALA A 69 4.54 -4.57 19.67
C ALA A 69 3.39 -4.27 20.65
N LYS A 70 2.13 -4.17 20.18
CA LYS A 70 0.99 -3.83 21.03
C LYS A 70 0.18 -5.08 21.33
N ARG A 71 0.08 -5.45 22.61
CA ARG A 71 -0.86 -6.50 23.05
C ARG A 71 -2.29 -6.01 22.81
N CYS A 72 -3.10 -6.78 22.09
CA CYS A 72 -4.53 -6.52 21.97
C CYS A 72 -5.20 -6.83 23.31
N PHE A 73 -6.06 -5.93 23.78
CA PHE A 73 -6.88 -6.14 24.97
C PHE A 73 -8.34 -6.34 24.57
N TYR A 74 -9.00 -7.28 25.22
CA TYR A 74 -10.45 -7.40 25.15
C TYR A 74 -11.07 -6.24 25.92
N ARG A 75 -12.01 -5.53 25.29
CA ARG A 75 -12.79 -4.47 25.93
C ARG A 75 -14.22 -4.96 26.09
N THR A 76 -14.74 -4.93 27.31
CA THR A 76 -16.16 -5.15 27.58
C THR A 76 -16.97 -3.96 27.04
N THR A 77 -17.96 -4.26 26.20
CA THR A 77 -18.89 -3.27 25.63
C THR A 77 -19.96 -2.91 26.68
N THR A 78 -19.71 -1.86 27.45
CA THR A 78 -20.68 -1.35 28.45
C THR A 78 -21.74 -0.41 27.85
N THR A 79 -21.54 0.10 26.64
CA THR A 79 -22.45 1.07 25.99
C THR A 79 -23.28 0.42 24.87
N LYS A 80 -24.59 0.74 24.82
CA LYS A 80 -25.53 0.25 23.80
C LYS A 80 -25.27 0.77 22.37
N VAL A 81 -24.47 1.83 22.25
CA VAL A 81 -24.09 2.44 20.96
C VAL A 81 -22.59 2.30 20.79
N ILE A 82 -22.17 1.71 19.67
CA ILE A 82 -20.76 1.60 19.29
C ILE A 82 -20.52 2.52 18.09
N VAL A 83 -19.48 3.36 18.20
CA VAL A 83 -19.06 4.28 17.14
C VAL A 83 -17.82 3.70 16.46
N TYR A 84 -17.95 3.37 15.18
CA TYR A 84 -16.85 2.89 14.36
C TYR A 84 -16.38 3.98 13.41
N ARG A 85 -15.06 4.15 13.29
CA ARG A 85 -14.46 4.97 12.23
C ARG A 85 -13.90 4.03 11.17
N ILE A 86 -14.56 3.93 10.04
CA ILE A 86 -14.09 3.17 8.88
C ILE A 86 -13.07 4.04 8.15
N ILE A 87 -11.83 3.55 8.00
CA ILE A 87 -10.75 4.26 7.33
C ILE A 87 -10.35 3.47 6.08
N THR A 88 -10.43 4.10 4.91
CA THR A 88 -9.93 3.54 3.66
C THR A 88 -8.49 3.99 3.46
N GLN A 89 -7.58 3.05 3.16
CA GLN A 89 -6.16 3.33 2.95
C GLN A 89 -5.66 2.79 1.60
N ILE A 90 -4.79 3.55 0.92
CA ILE A 90 -4.01 3.10 -0.25
C ILE A 90 -2.53 3.18 0.12
N ALA A 91 -1.80 2.08 -0.03
CA ALA A 91 -0.38 1.97 0.36
C ALA A 91 -0.07 2.37 1.82
N GLY A 92 -1.09 2.34 2.70
CA GLY A 92 -0.96 2.76 4.09
C GLY A 92 -1.19 4.26 4.32
N GLU A 93 -1.44 5.05 3.29
CA GLU A 93 -1.91 6.42 3.43
C GLU A 93 -3.44 6.45 3.48
N GLN A 94 -4.01 7.25 4.37
CA GLN A 94 -5.45 7.40 4.50
C GLN A 94 -6.01 8.20 3.33
N VAL A 95 -6.99 7.64 2.62
CA VAL A 95 -7.64 8.29 1.46
C VAL A 95 -9.10 8.68 1.74
N SER A 96 -9.75 8.04 2.72
CA SER A 96 -11.10 8.38 3.13
C SER A 96 -11.40 7.89 4.55
N SER A 97 -12.29 8.56 5.27
CA SER A 97 -12.84 8.03 6.52
C SER A 97 -14.30 8.39 6.71
N LYS A 98 -15.10 7.45 7.22
CA LYS A 98 -16.52 7.65 7.59
C LYS A 98 -16.78 7.12 9.00
N ILE A 99 -17.65 7.80 9.74
CA ILE A 99 -18.08 7.39 11.08
C ILE A 99 -19.43 6.67 10.94
N VAL A 100 -19.58 5.53 11.60
CA VAL A 100 -20.78 4.70 11.58
C VAL A 100 -21.21 4.42 13.03
N HIS A 101 -22.49 4.61 13.30
CA HIS A 101 -23.11 4.27 14.58
C HIS A 101 -23.85 2.94 14.42
N GLN A 102 -23.55 1.96 15.28
CA GLN A 102 -24.35 0.74 15.39
C GLN A 102 -25.00 0.68 16.76
N THR A 103 -26.30 0.39 16.75
CA THR A 103 -27.10 0.10 17.95
C THR A 103 -27.15 -1.41 18.11
N THR A 104 -26.74 -1.92 19.27
CA THR A 104 -26.79 -3.37 19.53
C THR A 104 -28.24 -3.76 19.83
N THR A 105 -28.96 -4.34 18.87
CA THR A 105 -30.22 -5.04 19.14
C THR A 105 -29.87 -6.34 19.83
N GLN A 106 -30.22 -6.48 21.11
CA GLN A 106 -30.08 -7.76 21.80
C GLN A 106 -31.00 -8.78 21.13
N ILE A 107 -30.43 -9.79 20.49
CA ILE A 107 -31.15 -11.00 20.11
C ILE A 107 -31.16 -11.87 21.38
N SER A 108 -32.27 -11.85 22.09
CA SER A 108 -32.55 -12.78 23.19
C SER A 108 -32.76 -14.17 22.60
N LEU A 109 -31.90 -15.12 22.97
CA LEU A 109 -32.09 -16.56 22.74
C LEU A 109 -33.07 -17.13 23.78
#